data_AF-A0A085EZ87-F1
#
_entry.id   AF-A0A085EZ87-F1
#
_cell.length_a   1.000
_cell.length_b   1.000
_cell.length_c   1.000
_cell.angle_alpha   90.00
_cell.angle_beta   90.00
_cell.angle_gamma   90.00
#
_symmetry.space_group_name_H-M   'P 1'
#
loop_
_entity.id
_entity.type
_entity.pdbx_description
1 polymer ?
#
loop_
_entity_poly.entity_id
_entity_poly.type
_entity_poly.pdbx_seq_one_letter_code
_entity_poly.pdbx_strand_id
1 'polypeptide(L)'
;MNRSDGSGNSSRLVDASPASGFMYYAQAEHGPPDMSKTPRSSTGLRQFLDVEQQRNWTEGKTNLPDADERSESVELRFKYVPRFHKLAARPQAQDVLKILGLYGQSCIPMPRRTERQYWSVSCLPSTPDKPLVRVNASWMELFTIYADGEGIRARFILHLPDFTTDHSPTQDQADEVLLERCVTTPEDVSYFFPRGEDIFGINVRGSASIHKFLATPHVLRAIRRFNLTHMNEPLLRRRGLHAGRLSGWDARRRGSACVHPALACR
;
A
#
# COMPACT_ATOMS: atom_id res chain seq x y z
N MET A 1 76.22 25.42 -22.37
CA MET A 1 76.86 26.21 -23.44
C MET A 1 75.83 27.19 -23.99
N ASN A 2 76.11 28.49 -23.83
CA ASN A 2 75.76 29.65 -24.68
C ASN A 2 74.31 29.77 -25.21
N ARG A 3 73.60 30.90 -25.14
CA ARG A 3 73.98 32.29 -24.86
C ARG A 3 72.71 33.16 -24.98
N SER A 4 72.60 34.22 -24.14
CA SER A 4 72.16 35.61 -24.43
C SER A 4 70.86 35.86 -25.22
N ASP A 5 70.08 36.93 -25.09
CA ASP A 5 69.98 38.20 -24.34
C ASP A 5 68.60 38.75 -24.83
N GLY A 6 67.85 39.66 -24.23
CA GLY A 6 68.05 40.56 -23.11
C GLY A 6 66.90 41.59 -23.11
N SER A 7 66.82 42.35 -22.01
CA SER A 7 66.38 43.76 -21.91
C SER A 7 64.98 44.12 -22.43
N GLY A 8 64.03 44.52 -21.60
CA GLY A 8 64.00 45.72 -20.73
C GLY A 8 62.68 46.45 -21.04
N ASN A 9 62.10 47.37 -20.28
CA ASN A 9 62.43 48.17 -19.10
C ASN A 9 61.04 48.75 -18.67
N SER A 10 60.56 48.60 -17.43
CA SER A 10 60.74 49.53 -16.30
C SER A 10 59.74 50.70 -16.19
N SER A 11 59.50 51.06 -14.92
CA SER A 11 58.81 52.23 -14.33
C SER A 11 57.34 52.04 -13.99
N ARG A 12 56.83 52.33 -12.77
CA ARG A 12 57.34 52.89 -11.49
C ARG A 12 56.28 52.51 -10.42
N LEU A 13 56.63 51.93 -9.27
CA LEU A 13 56.83 52.59 -7.96
C LEU A 13 55.74 53.64 -7.61
N VAL A 14 54.92 53.40 -6.58
CA VAL A 14 55.11 53.94 -5.21
C VAL A 14 54.29 53.18 -4.16
N ASP A 15 54.91 52.97 -3.01
CA ASP A 15 54.38 52.43 -1.74
C ASP A 15 53.29 53.29 -1.08
N ALA A 16 52.41 52.67 -0.28
CA ALA A 16 52.07 53.09 1.09
C ALA A 16 51.05 52.13 1.76
N SER A 17 51.51 51.41 2.79
CA SER A 17 50.70 50.92 3.93
C SER A 17 50.58 52.04 4.98
N PRO A 18 49.87 51.94 6.14
CA PRO A 18 48.93 50.93 6.65
C PRO A 18 47.64 51.52 7.30
N ALA A 19 46.81 50.62 7.85
CA ALA A 19 45.98 50.79 9.05
C ALA A 19 44.53 51.35 8.94
N SER A 20 43.60 50.49 9.39
CA SER A 20 42.45 50.78 10.25
C SER A 20 41.26 51.56 9.67
N GLY A 21 40.14 50.85 9.43
CA GLY A 21 38.86 51.51 9.19
C GLY A 21 37.67 50.56 9.09
N PHE A 22 36.95 50.42 10.21
CA PHE A 22 35.50 50.18 10.30
C PHE A 22 34.88 48.92 9.69
N MET A 23 34.45 48.04 10.61
CA MET A 23 33.37 47.06 10.38
C MET A 23 32.12 47.74 9.81
N TYR A 24 31.71 47.31 8.62
CA TYR A 24 30.32 47.38 8.18
C TYR A 24 29.75 45.97 8.13
N TYR A 25 28.78 45.72 9.02
CA TYR A 25 27.86 44.60 8.94
C TYR A 25 27.05 44.72 7.64
N ALA A 26 27.25 43.79 6.70
CA ALA A 26 26.28 43.58 5.64
C ALA A 26 25.09 42.80 6.25
N GLN A 27 24.05 43.53 6.63
CA GLN A 27 22.72 42.98 6.92
C GLN A 27 22.19 42.33 5.65
N ALA A 28 22.16 41.00 5.61
CA ALA A 28 21.28 40.27 4.71
C ALA A 28 19.85 40.44 5.24
N GLU A 29 19.06 41.24 4.53
CA GLU A 29 17.64 41.45 4.78
C GLU A 29 16.92 40.10 4.90
N HIS A 30 16.61 39.71 6.14
CA HIS A 30 15.64 38.67 6.42
C HIS A 30 14.26 39.27 6.18
N GLY A 31 13.75 39.11 4.95
CA GLY A 31 12.32 39.23 4.71
C GLY A 31 11.56 38.34 5.70
N PRO A 32 10.41 38.79 6.24
CA PRO A 32 9.64 37.98 7.17
C PRO A 32 9.28 36.65 6.49
N PRO A 33 9.31 35.52 7.22
CA PRO A 33 8.86 34.25 6.66
C PRO A 33 7.43 34.43 6.15
N ASP A 34 7.23 34.17 4.87
CA ASP A 34 5.92 34.13 4.24
C ASP A 34 5.06 33.06 4.96
N MET A 35 4.29 33.52 5.94
CA MET A 35 3.36 32.70 6.74
C MET A 35 2.04 32.43 6.00
N SER A 36 2.01 32.54 4.67
CA SER A 36 0.80 32.28 3.87
C SER A 36 0.79 30.95 3.12
N LYS A 37 1.65 29.98 3.49
CA LYS A 37 1.33 28.57 3.20
C LYS A 37 0.25 28.10 4.17
N THR A 38 -1.01 28.30 3.79
CA THR A 38 -2.13 27.60 4.42
C THR A 38 -1.73 26.13 4.55
N PRO A 39 -1.75 25.52 5.75
CA PRO A 39 -1.48 24.11 5.89
C PRO A 39 -2.44 23.41 4.94
N ARG A 40 -1.93 22.65 3.96
CA ARG A 40 -2.78 21.78 3.14
C ARG A 40 -3.64 21.01 4.12
N SER A 41 -4.95 21.21 4.07
CA SER A 41 -5.86 20.52 4.96
C SER A 41 -5.53 19.03 4.85
N SER A 42 -5.15 18.43 5.98
CA SER A 42 -4.81 17.02 6.01
C SER A 42 -6.04 16.25 5.53
N THR A 43 -5.90 15.43 4.49
CA THR A 43 -6.97 14.58 3.97
C THR A 43 -6.70 13.13 4.31
N GLY A 44 -7.75 12.31 4.32
CA GLY A 44 -7.59 10.89 4.57
C GLY A 44 -7.22 10.60 6.03
N LEU A 45 -6.42 9.56 6.24
CA LEU A 45 -5.84 9.23 7.55
C LEU A 45 -4.83 10.25 8.08
N ARG A 46 -4.33 11.17 7.23
CA ARG A 46 -3.39 12.22 7.67
C ARG A 46 -3.99 13.19 8.69
N GLN A 47 -5.31 13.15 8.87
CA GLN A 47 -6.04 13.87 9.92
C GLN A 47 -5.80 13.30 11.33
N PHE A 48 -5.37 12.04 11.41
CA PHE A 48 -5.17 11.32 12.66
C PHE A 48 -3.72 10.91 12.88
N LEU A 49 -3.00 10.63 11.78
CA LEU A 49 -1.64 10.12 11.80
C LEU A 49 -0.73 11.01 10.95
N ASP A 50 0.32 11.54 11.54
CA ASP A 50 1.36 12.20 10.78
C ASP A 50 2.18 11.19 9.93
N VAL A 51 3.03 11.71 9.05
CA VAL A 51 3.82 10.89 8.12
C VAL A 51 4.78 9.95 8.85
N GLU A 52 5.33 10.36 9.99
CA GLU A 52 6.26 9.56 10.77
C GLU A 52 5.55 8.42 11.50
N GLN A 53 4.39 8.69 12.11
CA GLN A 53 3.53 7.68 12.72
C GLN A 53 3.11 6.62 11.69
N GLN A 54 2.71 7.04 10.48
CA GLN A 54 2.35 6.13 9.40
C GLN A 54 3.55 5.27 8.96
N ARG A 55 4.73 5.86 8.82
CA ARG A 55 5.97 5.13 8.49
C ARG A 55 6.30 4.11 9.58
N ASN A 56 6.32 4.53 10.83
CA ASN A 56 6.66 3.68 11.97
C ASN A 56 5.68 2.51 12.09
N TRP A 57 4.39 2.74 11.89
CA TRP A 57 3.39 1.66 11.89
C TRP A 57 3.57 0.71 10.69
N THR A 58 3.82 1.24 9.50
CA THR A 58 4.10 0.43 8.30
C THR A 58 5.29 -0.51 8.50
N GLU A 59 6.35 0.01 9.14
CA GLU A 59 7.56 -0.74 9.47
C GLU A 59 7.40 -1.65 10.71
N GLY A 60 6.24 -1.64 11.36
CA GLY A 60 5.98 -2.44 12.56
C GLY A 60 6.73 -1.96 13.81
N LYS A 61 7.22 -0.72 13.80
CA LYS A 61 7.97 -0.11 14.92
C LYS A 61 7.05 0.41 16.03
N THR A 62 5.78 0.67 15.72
CA THR A 62 4.82 1.18 16.70
C THR A 62 3.43 0.60 16.48
N ASN A 63 2.70 0.46 17.59
CA ASN A 63 1.26 0.22 17.57
C ASN A 63 0.54 1.56 17.60
N LEU A 64 -0.54 1.67 16.83
CA LEU A 64 -1.34 2.88 16.80
C LEU A 64 -2.45 2.80 17.87
N PRO A 65 -2.67 3.86 18.65
CA PRO A 65 -3.83 3.93 19.53
C PRO A 65 -5.09 3.89 18.66
N ASP A 66 -5.99 2.96 18.97
CA ASP A 66 -7.29 2.83 18.30
C ASP A 66 -8.40 3.30 19.26
N ALA A 67 -9.63 3.43 18.74
CA ALA A 67 -10.78 3.72 19.58
C ALA A 67 -11.10 2.54 20.51
N ASP A 68 -11.48 2.85 21.75
CA ASP A 68 -11.95 1.84 22.71
C ASP A 68 -13.24 1.18 22.21
N GLU A 69 -14.15 1.99 21.68
CA GLU A 69 -15.43 1.55 21.13
C GLU A 69 -15.48 1.65 19.60
N ARG A 70 -16.13 0.67 18.99
CA ARG A 70 -16.43 0.65 17.55
C ARG A 70 -17.75 1.38 17.32
N SER A 71 -17.79 2.27 16.32
CA SER A 71 -19.05 2.92 15.92
C SER A 71 -20.04 1.89 15.35
N GLU A 72 -21.17 1.70 16.04
CA GLU A 72 -22.21 0.76 15.63
C GLU A 72 -23.33 1.44 14.84
N SER A 73 -23.93 0.73 13.89
CA SER A 73 -25.22 1.09 13.30
C SER A 73 -26.15 -0.11 13.40
N VAL A 74 -27.24 0.08 14.11
CA VAL A 74 -28.27 -0.93 14.35
C VAL A 74 -28.90 -1.36 13.03
N GLU A 75 -29.15 -0.40 12.13
CA GLU A 75 -29.73 -0.65 10.81
C GLU A 75 -28.82 -1.55 9.96
N LEU A 76 -27.52 -1.27 9.95
CA LEU A 76 -26.56 -2.11 9.24
C LEU A 76 -26.45 -3.49 9.87
N ARG A 77 -26.49 -3.59 11.20
CA ARG A 77 -26.53 -4.90 11.88
C ARG A 77 -27.72 -5.71 11.41
N PHE A 78 -28.94 -5.17 11.49
CA PHE A 78 -30.13 -5.87 11.00
C PHE A 78 -30.02 -6.25 9.51
N LYS A 79 -29.50 -5.34 8.67
CA LYS A 79 -29.33 -5.59 7.23
C LYS A 79 -28.38 -6.75 6.91
N TYR A 80 -27.27 -6.88 7.65
CA TYR A 80 -26.20 -7.84 7.35
C TYR A 80 -26.17 -9.07 8.25
N VAL A 81 -26.90 -9.08 9.37
CA VAL A 81 -27.05 -10.24 10.28
C VAL A 81 -27.40 -11.53 9.54
N PRO A 82 -28.36 -11.56 8.59
CA PRO A 82 -28.68 -12.79 7.85
C PRO A 82 -27.49 -13.32 7.03
N ARG A 83 -26.68 -12.43 6.44
CA ARG A 83 -25.47 -12.84 5.69
C ARG A 83 -24.38 -13.34 6.64
N PHE A 84 -24.23 -12.69 7.79
CA PHE A 84 -23.31 -13.14 8.82
C PHE A 84 -23.67 -14.54 9.32
N HIS A 85 -24.92 -14.82 9.65
CA HIS A 85 -25.34 -16.18 10.04
C HIS A 85 -25.11 -17.21 8.93
N LYS A 86 -25.38 -16.85 7.67
CA LYS A 86 -25.05 -17.72 6.52
C LYS A 86 -23.57 -18.01 6.38
N LEU A 87 -22.69 -17.05 6.73
CA LEU A 87 -21.25 -17.27 6.77
C LEU A 87 -20.86 -18.13 7.97
N ALA A 88 -21.41 -17.85 9.16
CA ALA A 88 -21.13 -18.58 10.39
C ALA A 88 -21.52 -20.06 10.32
N ALA A 89 -22.52 -20.40 9.50
CA ALA A 89 -22.93 -21.77 9.23
C ALA A 89 -22.04 -22.52 8.22
N ARG A 90 -21.00 -21.88 7.67
CA ARG A 90 -20.08 -22.53 6.72
C ARG A 90 -19.02 -23.36 7.46
N PRO A 91 -18.55 -24.48 6.89
CA PRO A 91 -17.41 -25.23 7.44
C PRO A 91 -16.18 -24.35 7.70
N GLN A 92 -15.92 -23.40 6.79
CA GLN A 92 -14.77 -22.50 6.83
C GLN A 92 -14.92 -21.32 7.81
N ALA A 93 -16.04 -21.18 8.50
CA ALA A 93 -16.39 -19.95 9.21
C ALA A 93 -15.33 -19.54 10.25
N GLN A 94 -14.82 -20.50 11.02
CA GLN A 94 -13.84 -20.22 12.07
C GLN A 94 -12.53 -19.68 11.48
N ASP A 95 -12.01 -20.32 10.43
CA ASP A 95 -10.80 -19.86 9.75
C ASP A 95 -10.99 -18.47 9.15
N VAL A 96 -12.11 -18.22 8.48
CA VAL A 96 -12.44 -16.91 7.89
C VAL A 96 -12.43 -15.81 8.96
N LEU A 97 -13.12 -16.03 10.09
CA LEU A 97 -13.21 -15.03 11.16
C LEU A 97 -11.86 -14.80 11.85
N LYS A 98 -11.08 -15.85 12.06
CA LYS A 98 -9.74 -15.76 12.66
C LYS A 98 -8.79 -14.96 11.78
N ILE A 99 -8.76 -15.26 10.48
CA ILE A 99 -7.92 -14.55 9.50
C ILE A 99 -8.38 -13.10 9.33
N LEU A 100 -9.69 -12.84 9.29
CA LEU A 100 -10.20 -11.47 9.28
C LEU A 100 -9.79 -10.68 10.52
N GLY A 101 -9.84 -11.30 11.70
CA GLY A 101 -9.36 -10.69 12.94
C GLY A 101 -7.88 -10.30 12.83
N LEU A 102 -7.04 -11.22 12.36
CA LEU A 102 -5.61 -10.96 12.17
C LEU A 102 -5.35 -9.87 11.12
N TYR A 103 -6.02 -9.92 9.98
CA TYR A 103 -5.88 -8.92 8.92
C TYR A 103 -6.31 -7.54 9.43
N GLY A 104 -7.46 -7.44 10.11
CA GLY A 104 -7.95 -6.18 10.66
C GLY A 104 -6.98 -5.57 11.68
N GLN A 105 -6.45 -6.39 12.59
CA GLN A 105 -5.51 -5.93 13.62
C GLN A 105 -4.14 -5.56 13.05
N SER A 106 -3.66 -6.32 12.07
CA SER A 106 -2.27 -6.21 11.61
C SER A 106 -2.12 -5.32 10.39
N CYS A 107 -3.15 -5.18 9.56
CA CYS A 107 -3.05 -4.58 8.23
C CYS A 107 -3.90 -3.32 8.04
N ILE A 108 -4.80 -3.00 8.98
CA ILE A 108 -5.63 -1.79 8.92
C ILE A 108 -5.20 -0.84 10.03
N PRO A 109 -4.89 0.44 9.73
CA PRO A 109 -4.54 1.42 10.74
C PRO A 109 -5.79 1.84 11.53
N MET A 110 -5.73 1.73 12.86
CA MET A 110 -6.82 2.09 13.78
C MET A 110 -8.19 1.53 13.31
N PRO A 111 -8.33 0.19 13.23
CA PRO A 111 -9.45 -0.44 12.56
C PRO A 111 -10.82 0.01 13.12
N ARG A 112 -10.97 0.19 14.43
CA ARG A 112 -12.26 0.61 15.03
C ARG A 112 -12.59 2.06 14.74
N ARG A 113 -11.59 2.95 14.84
CA ARG A 113 -11.77 4.39 14.60
C ARG A 113 -12.08 4.71 13.14
N THR A 114 -11.49 3.96 12.20
CA THR A 114 -11.51 4.29 10.77
C THR A 114 -12.53 3.51 9.94
N GLU A 115 -13.22 2.55 10.56
CA GLU A 115 -14.23 1.75 9.88
C GLU A 115 -15.37 2.61 9.33
N ARG A 116 -15.94 2.17 8.20
CA ARG A 116 -17.02 2.78 7.41
C ARG A 116 -16.66 4.08 6.72
N GLN A 117 -15.80 4.90 7.31
CA GLN A 117 -15.32 6.14 6.71
C GLN A 117 -14.19 5.88 5.71
N TYR A 118 -13.25 5.00 6.07
CA TYR A 118 -12.05 4.74 5.26
C TYR A 118 -12.02 3.33 4.71
N TRP A 119 -12.59 2.36 5.44
CA TRP A 119 -12.60 0.97 5.04
C TRP A 119 -13.89 0.25 5.47
N SER A 120 -14.19 -0.88 4.87
CA SER A 120 -15.32 -1.72 5.28
C SER A 120 -15.09 -3.18 4.93
N VAL A 121 -15.79 -4.08 5.64
CA VAL A 121 -15.86 -5.50 5.32
C VAL A 121 -17.27 -5.87 4.87
N SER A 122 -17.37 -6.65 3.80
CA SER A 122 -18.61 -7.27 3.34
C SER A 122 -18.51 -8.78 3.47
N CYS A 123 -19.57 -9.43 3.96
CA CYS A 123 -19.70 -10.89 3.98
C CYS A 123 -20.68 -11.34 2.91
N LEU A 124 -20.33 -12.43 2.21
CA LEU A 124 -21.11 -13.04 1.13
C LEU A 124 -21.67 -12.00 0.14
N PRO A 125 -20.82 -11.09 -0.42
CA PRO A 125 -21.31 -10.15 -1.40
C PRO A 125 -21.80 -10.91 -2.64
N SER A 126 -22.88 -10.40 -3.22
CA SER A 126 -23.49 -10.98 -4.42
C SER A 126 -22.69 -10.61 -5.66
N THR A 127 -21.52 -11.22 -5.83
CA THR A 127 -20.65 -11.04 -7.00
C THR A 127 -20.40 -12.36 -7.72
N PRO A 128 -20.07 -12.36 -9.02
CA PRO A 128 -19.90 -13.60 -9.79
C PRO A 128 -18.78 -14.52 -9.28
N ASP A 129 -17.77 -13.97 -8.60
CA ASP A 129 -16.68 -14.71 -7.96
C ASP A 129 -17.00 -15.23 -6.54
N LYS A 130 -18.19 -14.92 -6.01
CA LYS A 130 -18.77 -15.50 -4.77
C LYS A 130 -17.77 -15.57 -3.58
N PRO A 131 -17.13 -14.46 -3.18
CA PRO A 131 -16.25 -14.49 -2.02
C PRO A 131 -17.03 -14.73 -0.73
N LEU A 132 -16.35 -15.32 0.26
CA LEU A 132 -16.88 -15.46 1.62
C LEU A 132 -16.90 -14.10 2.30
N VAL A 133 -15.80 -13.35 2.20
CA VAL A 133 -15.64 -12.01 2.77
C VAL A 133 -14.73 -11.15 1.89
N ARG A 134 -14.94 -9.84 1.91
CA ARG A 134 -14.13 -8.85 1.17
C ARG A 134 -13.92 -7.60 2.00
N VAL A 135 -12.68 -7.15 2.11
CA VAL A 135 -12.27 -5.90 2.74
C VAL A 135 -11.96 -4.88 1.65
N ASN A 136 -12.52 -3.68 1.78
CA ASN A 136 -12.35 -2.59 0.83
C ASN A 136 -11.93 -1.31 1.55
N ALA A 137 -11.14 -0.47 0.89
CA ALA A 137 -10.91 0.93 1.26
C ALA A 137 -10.99 1.82 0.02
N SER A 138 -11.65 2.97 0.12
CA SER A 138 -11.76 3.94 -0.98
C SER A 138 -12.16 3.33 -2.35
N TRP A 139 -13.14 2.42 -2.35
CA TRP A 139 -13.62 1.66 -3.52
C TRP A 139 -12.64 0.66 -4.14
N MET A 140 -11.49 0.42 -3.49
CA MET A 140 -10.51 -0.59 -3.90
C MET A 140 -10.63 -1.81 -3.00
N GLU A 141 -10.60 -2.99 -3.62
CA GLU A 141 -10.49 -4.26 -2.90
C GLU A 141 -9.07 -4.38 -2.35
N LEU A 142 -8.95 -4.61 -1.04
CA LEU A 142 -7.65 -4.79 -0.39
C LEU A 142 -7.37 -6.27 -0.12
N PHE A 143 -8.40 -7.00 0.30
CA PHE A 143 -8.28 -8.38 0.75
C PHE A 143 -9.60 -9.11 0.56
N THR A 144 -9.55 -10.36 0.10
CA THR A 144 -10.74 -11.19 -0.14
C THR A 144 -10.46 -12.62 0.28
N ILE A 145 -11.43 -13.29 0.91
CA ILE A 145 -11.36 -14.73 1.19
C ILE A 145 -12.44 -15.45 0.39
N TYR A 146 -12.06 -16.54 -0.24
CA TYR A 146 -12.91 -17.44 -1.01
C TYR A 146 -12.99 -18.81 -0.32
N ALA A 147 -14.09 -19.52 -0.55
CA ALA A 147 -14.14 -20.95 -0.27
C ALA A 147 -13.26 -21.68 -1.29
N ASP A 148 -12.56 -22.72 -0.84
CA ASP A 148 -11.73 -23.57 -1.69
C ASP A 148 -11.87 -25.03 -1.24
N GLY A 149 -12.87 -25.72 -1.79
CA GLY A 149 -13.33 -27.01 -1.25
C GLY A 149 -13.78 -26.86 0.21
N GLU A 150 -13.27 -27.73 1.09
CA GLU A 150 -13.46 -27.63 2.54
C GLU A 150 -12.55 -26.56 3.19
N GLY A 151 -11.56 -26.05 2.47
CA GLY A 151 -10.63 -25.03 2.93
C GLY A 151 -10.98 -23.62 2.42
N ILE A 152 -9.98 -22.74 2.47
CA ILE A 152 -10.08 -21.34 2.06
C ILE A 152 -8.91 -20.92 1.20
N ARG A 153 -9.14 -19.89 0.39
CA ARG A 153 -8.11 -19.16 -0.35
C ARG A 153 -8.26 -17.68 -0.11
N ALA A 154 -7.18 -17.03 0.29
CA ALA A 154 -7.09 -15.58 0.39
C ALA A 154 -6.56 -14.97 -0.91
N ARG A 155 -7.00 -13.75 -1.21
CA ARG A 155 -6.41 -12.86 -2.19
C ARG A 155 -6.03 -11.56 -1.47
N PHE A 156 -4.78 -11.19 -1.60
CA PHE A 156 -4.22 -9.94 -1.09
C PHE A 156 -3.91 -9.02 -2.27
N ILE A 157 -4.21 -7.73 -2.10
CA ILE A 157 -3.67 -6.68 -2.95
C ILE A 157 -2.67 -5.89 -2.11
N LEU A 158 -1.48 -5.68 -2.66
CA LEU A 158 -0.34 -5.10 -1.96
C LEU A 158 0.55 -4.31 -2.91
N HIS A 159 1.54 -3.64 -2.33
CA HIS A 159 2.48 -2.77 -3.02
C HIS A 159 3.57 -3.59 -3.73
N LEU A 160 3.61 -3.52 -5.06
CA LEU A 160 4.51 -4.31 -5.91
C LEU A 160 6.00 -4.10 -5.58
N PRO A 161 6.52 -2.86 -5.42
CA PRO A 161 7.94 -2.65 -5.12
C PRO A 161 8.48 -3.31 -3.85
N ASP A 162 7.62 -3.77 -2.94
CA ASP A 162 8.10 -4.56 -1.81
C ASP A 162 8.55 -5.96 -2.26
N PHE A 163 7.92 -6.52 -3.30
CA PHE A 163 8.17 -7.86 -3.83
C PHE A 163 9.00 -7.88 -5.11
N THR A 164 9.64 -6.76 -5.48
CA THR A 164 10.62 -6.73 -6.57
C THR A 164 12.04 -6.68 -6.03
N THR A 165 12.97 -7.35 -6.72
CA THR A 165 14.38 -7.47 -6.31
C THR A 165 15.10 -6.12 -6.25
N ASP A 166 14.66 -5.17 -7.07
CA ASP A 166 15.24 -3.83 -7.21
C ASP A 166 14.34 -2.71 -6.66
N HIS A 167 13.22 -3.06 -6.03
CA HIS A 167 12.19 -2.11 -5.59
C HIS A 167 11.59 -1.27 -6.72
N SER A 168 11.68 -1.72 -7.96
CA SER A 168 10.99 -1.08 -9.09
C SER A 168 9.52 -1.50 -9.16
N PRO A 169 8.66 -0.72 -9.85
CA PRO A 169 7.32 -1.15 -10.22
C PRO A 169 7.28 -2.19 -11.37
N THR A 170 8.43 -2.72 -11.78
CA THR A 170 8.52 -3.57 -12.98
C THR A 170 8.12 -5.01 -12.66
N GLN A 171 7.16 -5.54 -13.41
CA GLN A 171 6.50 -6.81 -13.11
C GLN A 171 7.40 -8.04 -13.32
N ASP A 172 8.38 -7.95 -14.21
CA ASP A 172 9.37 -8.98 -14.52
C ASP A 172 10.41 -9.18 -13.39
N GLN A 173 10.47 -8.28 -12.42
CA GLN A 173 11.38 -8.33 -11.28
C GLN A 173 10.75 -8.93 -10.02
N ALA A 174 9.56 -9.53 -10.12
CA ALA A 174 8.89 -10.15 -8.98
C ALA A 174 9.73 -11.30 -8.39
N ASP A 175 10.00 -11.23 -7.09
CA ASP A 175 10.80 -12.22 -6.37
C ASP A 175 9.94 -13.42 -5.97
N GLU A 176 9.86 -14.42 -6.85
CA GLU A 176 9.12 -15.66 -6.64
C GLU A 176 9.66 -16.45 -5.43
N VAL A 177 10.96 -16.47 -5.22
CA VAL A 177 11.60 -17.18 -4.10
C VAL A 177 11.18 -16.59 -2.77
N LEU A 178 11.07 -15.26 -2.70
CA LEU A 178 10.52 -14.58 -1.52
C LEU A 178 9.07 -14.97 -1.26
N LEU A 179 8.23 -15.05 -2.30
CA LEU A 179 6.81 -15.43 -2.18
C LEU A 179 6.64 -16.83 -1.62
N GLU A 180 7.35 -17.81 -2.18
CA GLU A 180 7.29 -19.21 -1.74
C GLU A 180 7.72 -19.36 -0.27
N ARG A 181 8.72 -18.58 0.18
CA ARG A 181 9.16 -18.56 1.58
C ARG A 181 8.09 -18.03 2.54
N CYS A 182 7.16 -17.21 2.06
CA CYS A 182 6.10 -16.61 2.88
C CYS A 182 4.92 -17.57 3.15
N VAL A 183 4.86 -18.73 2.50
CA VAL A 183 3.76 -19.73 2.64
C VAL A 183 4.26 -21.08 3.12
N THR A 184 3.37 -21.97 3.57
CA THR A 184 3.77 -23.26 4.17
C THR A 184 4.34 -24.20 3.12
N THR A 185 3.69 -24.27 1.95
CA THR A 185 4.19 -24.98 0.78
C THR A 185 4.19 -24.04 -0.42
N PRO A 186 5.18 -24.14 -1.34
CA PRO A 186 5.25 -23.26 -2.52
C PRO A 186 3.98 -23.29 -3.38
N GLU A 187 3.29 -24.43 -3.46
CA GLU A 187 2.09 -24.60 -4.28
C GLU A 187 0.87 -23.85 -3.73
N ASP A 188 0.94 -23.38 -2.48
CA ASP A 188 -0.13 -22.59 -1.89
C ASP A 188 -0.10 -21.12 -2.34
N VAL A 189 0.94 -20.65 -3.04
CA VAL A 189 1.02 -19.26 -3.52
C VAL A 189 0.92 -19.16 -5.05
N SER A 190 0.22 -18.14 -5.51
CA SER A 190 0.24 -17.69 -6.91
C SER A 190 0.07 -16.17 -6.92
N TYR A 191 0.45 -15.51 -8.01
CA TYR A 191 0.34 -14.06 -8.13
C TYR A 191 -0.17 -13.62 -9.50
N PHE A 192 -0.57 -12.36 -9.58
CA PHE A 192 -1.05 -11.71 -10.78
C PHE A 192 -0.83 -10.20 -10.66
N PHE A 193 -0.86 -9.49 -11.79
CA PHE A 193 -0.68 -8.05 -11.85
C PHE A 193 -1.99 -7.37 -12.25
N PRO A 194 -2.72 -6.76 -11.28
CA PRO A 194 -3.84 -5.89 -11.60
C PRO A 194 -3.43 -4.70 -12.47
N ARG A 195 -4.41 -4.01 -13.03
CA ARG A 195 -4.15 -2.73 -13.71
C ARG A 195 -3.71 -1.68 -12.69
N GLY A 196 -2.47 -1.24 -12.78
CA GLY A 196 -1.84 -0.20 -11.95
C GLY A 196 -0.33 -0.43 -11.91
N GLU A 197 0.46 0.64 -11.81
CA GLU A 197 1.92 0.53 -11.90
C GLU A 197 2.55 -0.05 -10.63
N ASP A 198 1.89 0.05 -9.48
CA ASP A 198 2.41 -0.33 -8.16
C ASP A 198 1.57 -1.42 -7.46
N ILE A 199 0.67 -2.07 -8.19
CA ILE A 199 -0.31 -3.00 -7.63
C ILE A 199 0.12 -4.44 -7.88
N PHE A 200 0.16 -5.23 -6.81
CA PHE A 200 0.45 -6.66 -6.88
C PHE A 200 -0.67 -7.47 -6.23
N GLY A 201 -1.12 -8.52 -6.93
CA GLY A 201 -2.14 -9.43 -6.45
C GLY A 201 -1.54 -10.78 -6.09
N ILE A 202 -1.72 -11.25 -4.87
CA ILE A 202 -1.24 -12.56 -4.41
C ILE A 202 -2.43 -13.39 -3.95
N ASN A 203 -2.55 -14.62 -4.44
CA ASN A 203 -3.47 -15.61 -3.89
C ASN A 203 -2.70 -16.60 -3.02
N VAL A 204 -3.21 -16.87 -1.82
CA VAL A 204 -2.67 -17.84 -0.88
C VAL A 204 -3.74 -18.86 -0.51
N ARG A 205 -3.47 -20.14 -0.70
CA ARG A 205 -4.38 -21.24 -0.37
C ARG A 205 -4.06 -21.82 1.01
N GLY A 206 -5.09 -22.24 1.73
CA GLY A 206 -4.94 -22.97 3.00
C GLY A 206 -4.75 -22.06 4.21
N SER A 207 -5.46 -22.36 5.30
CA SER A 207 -5.44 -21.56 6.54
C SER A 207 -4.02 -21.39 7.09
N ALA A 208 -3.22 -22.48 7.11
CA ALA A 208 -1.85 -22.45 7.61
C ALA A 208 -0.93 -21.50 6.82
N SER A 209 -0.97 -21.57 5.49
CA SER A 209 -0.18 -20.69 4.62
C SER A 209 -0.64 -19.24 4.70
N ILE A 210 -1.95 -18.98 4.81
CA ILE A 210 -2.47 -17.63 5.03
C ILE A 210 -1.99 -17.05 6.37
N HIS A 211 -1.99 -17.86 7.43
CA HIS A 211 -1.46 -17.46 8.73
C HIS A 211 0.03 -17.14 8.67
N LYS A 212 0.85 -18.00 8.04
CA LYS A 212 2.29 -17.75 7.86
C LYS A 212 2.53 -16.48 7.03
N PHE A 213 1.75 -16.28 5.97
CA PHE A 213 1.84 -15.11 5.12
C PHE A 213 1.57 -13.83 5.93
N LEU A 214 0.50 -13.80 6.73
CA LEU A 214 0.15 -12.68 7.61
C LEU A 214 1.09 -12.50 8.81
N ALA A 215 1.88 -13.52 9.17
CA ALA A 215 2.89 -13.41 10.22
C ALA A 215 4.24 -12.87 9.69
N THR A 216 4.41 -12.79 8.37
CA THR A 216 5.69 -12.40 7.76
C THR A 216 5.84 -10.87 7.76
N PRO A 217 6.88 -10.30 8.42
CA PRO A 217 7.03 -8.84 8.54
C PRO A 217 7.10 -8.11 7.19
N HIS A 218 7.75 -8.73 6.21
CA HIS A 218 7.86 -8.20 4.84
C HIS A 218 6.48 -8.07 4.17
N VAL A 219 5.67 -9.12 4.24
CA VAL A 219 4.28 -9.14 3.73
C VAL A 219 3.45 -8.06 4.41
N LEU A 220 3.53 -7.96 5.74
CA LEU A 220 2.80 -6.95 6.50
C LEU A 220 3.16 -5.54 6.06
N ARG A 221 4.44 -5.25 5.85
CA ARG A 221 4.91 -3.95 5.35
C ARG A 221 4.27 -3.61 4.00
N ALA A 222 4.28 -4.55 3.06
CA ALA A 222 3.71 -4.36 1.73
C ALA A 222 2.19 -4.12 1.75
N ILE A 223 1.45 -4.89 2.56
CA ILE A 223 0.01 -4.73 2.73
C ILE A 223 -0.30 -3.38 3.39
N ARG A 224 0.39 -3.04 4.49
CA ARG A 224 0.18 -1.78 5.23
C ARG A 224 0.41 -0.56 4.35
N ARG A 225 1.50 -0.57 3.56
CA ARG A 225 1.82 0.51 2.62
C ARG A 225 0.69 0.69 1.60
N PHE A 226 0.24 -0.40 0.97
CA PHE A 226 -0.86 -0.35 0.01
C PHE A 226 -2.17 0.17 0.63
N ASN A 227 -2.53 -0.33 1.81
CA ASN A 227 -3.73 0.10 2.53
C ASN A 227 -3.67 1.59 2.89
N LEU A 228 -2.52 2.09 3.38
CA LEU A 228 -2.34 3.51 3.68
C LEU A 228 -2.46 4.38 2.43
N THR A 229 -1.92 3.97 1.29
CA THR A 229 -2.09 4.70 0.02
C THR A 229 -3.57 4.92 -0.28
N HIS A 230 -4.40 3.89 -0.13
CA HIS A 230 -5.83 3.98 -0.40
C HIS A 230 -6.64 4.70 0.69
N MET A 231 -6.22 4.63 1.95
CA MET A 231 -6.90 5.28 3.07
C MET A 231 -6.47 6.75 3.28
N ASN A 232 -5.32 7.16 2.73
CA ASN A 232 -4.88 8.57 2.71
C ASN A 232 -5.58 9.41 1.64
N GLU A 233 -6.15 8.77 0.60
CA GLU A 233 -6.93 9.44 -0.43
C GLU A 233 -8.41 9.48 -0.02
N PRO A 234 -9.02 10.67 0.18
CA PRO A 234 -10.42 10.77 0.56
C PRO A 234 -11.34 10.36 -0.61
N LEU A 235 -12.49 9.74 -0.27
CA LEU A 235 -13.53 9.29 -1.21
C LEU A 235 -13.97 10.35 -2.25
N LEU A 236 -13.85 11.65 -1.91
CA LEU A 236 -14.29 12.76 -2.75
C LEU A 236 -13.35 13.09 -3.93
N ARG A 237 -12.09 12.65 -3.92
CA ARG A 237 -11.11 13.03 -4.97
C ARG A 237 -11.21 12.21 -6.26
N ARG A 238 -11.96 11.09 -6.26
CA ARG A 238 -12.12 10.20 -7.43
C ARG A 238 -13.30 10.54 -8.36
N ARG A 239 -14.11 11.56 -8.07
CA ARG A 239 -15.23 11.98 -8.96
C ARG A 239 -14.78 12.54 -10.33
N GLY A 240 -13.51 12.90 -10.51
CA GLY A 240 -13.03 13.55 -11.75
C GLY A 240 -12.19 12.71 -12.72
N LEU A 241 -11.76 11.48 -12.38
CA LEU A 241 -10.77 10.72 -13.17
C LEU A 241 -11.20 9.28 -13.53
N HIS A 242 -12.45 8.89 -13.26
CA HIS A 242 -12.86 7.47 -13.34
C HIS A 242 -14.01 7.13 -14.30
N ALA A 243 -14.50 8.08 -15.09
CA ALA A 243 -15.44 7.75 -16.17
C ALA A 243 -14.85 6.77 -17.21
N GLY A 244 -13.51 6.65 -17.32
CA GLY A 244 -12.84 5.73 -18.25
C GLY A 244 -12.14 4.51 -17.63
N ARG A 245 -12.10 4.36 -16.29
CA ARG A 245 -11.18 3.40 -15.62
C ARG A 245 -11.84 2.16 -15.01
N LEU A 246 -13.18 2.09 -15.00
CA LEU A 246 -13.94 0.98 -14.40
C LEU A 246 -14.73 0.10 -15.40
N SER A 247 -14.80 0.45 -16.68
CA SER A 247 -15.50 -0.37 -17.69
C SER A 247 -14.75 -1.67 -18.07
N GLY A 248 -13.50 -1.84 -17.63
CA GLY A 248 -12.66 -2.97 -18.00
C GLY A 248 -12.59 -4.14 -17.02
N TRP A 249 -13.10 -3.99 -15.79
CA TRP A 249 -13.02 -5.05 -14.77
C TRP A 249 -14.12 -6.10 -14.89
N ASP A 250 -15.29 -5.74 -15.41
CA ASP A 250 -16.44 -6.66 -15.59
C ASP A 250 -16.53 -7.26 -17.02
N ALA A 251 -15.92 -6.62 -18.02
CA ALA A 251 -16.14 -6.94 -19.42
C ALA A 251 -15.37 -8.18 -19.95
N ARG A 252 -14.48 -8.79 -19.16
CA ARG A 252 -13.56 -9.85 -19.63
C ARG A 252 -13.77 -11.24 -18.99
N ARG A 253 -14.99 -11.53 -18.49
CA ARG A 253 -15.42 -12.90 -18.15
C ARG A 253 -16.15 -13.63 -19.30
N ARG A 254 -16.10 -13.11 -20.52
CA ARG A 254 -16.52 -13.83 -21.73
C ARG A 254 -15.33 -13.92 -22.68
N GLY A 255 -14.88 -15.14 -22.93
CA GLY A 255 -13.91 -15.46 -23.97
C GLY A 255 -12.46 -15.52 -23.49
N SER A 256 -12.05 -16.68 -22.99
CA SER A 256 -10.78 -17.28 -23.41
C SER A 256 -10.86 -18.77 -23.12
N ALA A 257 -11.26 -19.49 -24.16
CA ALA A 257 -10.91 -20.88 -24.35
C ALA A 257 -9.37 -20.96 -24.46
N CYS A 258 -8.75 -21.82 -23.66
CA CYS A 258 -7.48 -22.45 -23.99
C CYS A 258 -7.86 -23.89 -24.35
N VAL A 259 -8.05 -24.18 -25.64
CA VAL A 259 -7.05 -24.86 -26.47
C VAL A 259 -6.57 -26.15 -25.81
N HIS A 260 -7.26 -27.23 -26.15
CA HIS A 260 -6.71 -28.58 -26.14
C HIS A 260 -5.42 -28.62 -26.95
N PRO A 261 -4.48 -29.48 -26.55
CA PRO A 261 -3.95 -30.46 -27.49
C PRO A 261 -4.49 -31.84 -27.13
N ALA A 262 -4.79 -32.56 -28.20
CA ALA A 262 -5.31 -33.89 -28.21
C ALA A 262 -4.18 -34.93 -28.09
N LEU A 263 -4.62 -36.16 -27.79
CA LEU A 263 -4.08 -37.47 -28.20
C LEU A 263 -2.90 -38.07 -27.41
N ALA A 264 -3.20 -39.17 -26.73
CA ALA A 264 -2.75 -40.54 -27.02
C ALA A 264 -3.18 -41.44 -25.83
N CYS A 265 -3.55 -42.72 -25.91
CA CYS A 265 -3.83 -43.68 -26.96
C CYS A 265 -4.30 -44.95 -26.21
N ARG A 266 -5.36 -45.60 -26.74
CA ARG A 266 -5.89 -46.93 -26.39
C ARG A 266 -6.68 -47.07 -25.09
#